data_AF-A0A354I2J5-F1
#
_entry.id   AF-A0A354I2J5-F1
#
_cell.length_a   1.000
_cell.length_b   1.000
_cell.length_c   1.000
_cell.angle_alpha   90.00
_cell.angle_beta   90.00
_cell.angle_gamma   90.00
#
_symmetry.space_group_name_H-M   'P 1'
#
loop_
_entity.id
_entity.type
_entity.pdbx_description
1 polymer ?
#
loop_
_entity_poly.entity_id
_entity_poly.type
_entity_poly.pdbx_seq_one_letter_code
_entity_poly.pdbx_strand_id
1 'polypeptide(L)'
;MEKESEKKYETMKKIMDALEDILCSYQGRGHQSVYVDLDSLALFTSLIAYGQIQVENYRYDYDDNIRKDEEAERIYRELAPQTRWRVGQGTQIEPIRMNALKQLAAQGMPTYQGQVYYVDTGSILVCGEILPYEIFQLFTDMPEVKKLYVFPYPFQAEWEKPLYFSFEPTEAAREEMQKYVERKLDEMCRIMREKSEGISGIIPKVEDIF
;
A
#
# COMPACT_ATOMS: atom_id res chain seq x y z
N MET A 1 26.16 25.17 -7.21
CA MET A 1 25.90 23.72 -7.13
C MET A 1 25.34 23.33 -5.77
N GLU A 2 25.94 23.72 -4.64
CA GLU A 2 25.45 23.37 -3.28
C GLU A 2 23.98 23.75 -3.02
N LYS A 3 23.54 24.95 -3.43
CA LYS A 3 22.14 25.41 -3.25
C LYS A 3 21.11 24.59 -4.02
N GLU A 4 21.49 23.97 -5.13
CA GLU A 4 20.56 23.18 -5.95
C GLU A 4 20.44 21.74 -5.42
N SER A 5 21.55 21.16 -4.96
CA SER A 5 21.55 19.86 -4.27
C SER A 5 20.78 19.91 -2.95
N GLU A 6 20.92 21.00 -2.19
CA GLU A 6 20.20 21.20 -0.92
C GLU A 6 18.68 21.29 -1.14
N LYS A 7 18.25 22.02 -2.18
CA LYS A 7 16.83 22.10 -2.56
C LYS A 7 16.25 20.75 -2.99
N LYS A 8 17.01 19.94 -3.72
CA LYS A 8 16.60 18.58 -4.13
C LYS A 8 16.46 17.66 -2.92
N TYR A 9 17.44 17.69 -2.01
CA TYR A 9 17.39 16.93 -0.77
C TYR A 9 16.15 17.28 0.08
N GLU A 10 15.90 18.57 0.32
CA GLU A 10 14.74 19.03 1.07
C GLU A 10 13.41 18.63 0.41
N THR A 11 13.36 18.62 -0.92
CA THR A 11 12.17 18.18 -1.66
C THR A 11 11.93 16.68 -1.47
N MET A 12 12.97 15.87 -1.64
CA MET A 12 12.90 14.41 -1.45
C MET A 12 12.47 14.06 -0.03
N LYS A 13 13.07 14.71 0.97
CA LYS A 13 12.73 14.51 2.38
C LYS A 13 11.25 14.81 2.67
N LYS A 14 10.73 15.94 2.17
CA LYS A 14 9.30 16.28 2.32
C LYS A 14 8.37 15.25 1.70
N ILE A 15 8.74 14.70 0.55
CA ILE A 15 7.96 13.63 -0.07
C ILE A 15 8.02 12.36 0.79
N MET A 16 9.20 11.97 1.29
CA MET A 16 9.36 10.80 2.17
C MET A 16 8.55 10.94 3.46
N ASP A 17 8.59 12.11 4.11
CA ASP A 17 7.80 12.40 5.31
C ASP A 17 6.30 12.33 5.02
N ALA A 18 5.85 12.92 3.90
CA ALA A 18 4.44 12.81 3.50
C ALA A 18 4.03 11.36 3.17
N LEU A 19 4.93 10.56 2.58
CA LEU A 19 4.67 9.15 2.30
C LEU A 19 4.54 8.32 3.58
N GLU A 20 5.30 8.62 4.64
CA GLU A 20 5.09 8.01 5.96
C GLU A 20 3.67 8.28 6.47
N ASP A 21 3.26 9.55 6.43
CA ASP A 21 1.94 9.96 6.90
C ASP A 21 0.79 9.37 6.08
N ILE A 22 0.99 9.10 4.79
CA ILE A 22 -0.04 8.54 3.91
C ILE A 22 -0.08 7.01 4.01
N LEU A 23 1.07 6.37 3.78
CA LEU A 23 1.17 4.92 3.59
C LEU A 23 1.13 4.15 4.91
N CYS A 24 1.57 4.77 6.01
CA CYS A 24 1.61 4.17 7.35
C CYS A 24 0.66 4.86 8.35
N SER A 25 -0.29 5.66 7.83
CA SER A 25 -1.24 6.49 8.59
C SER A 25 -2.07 5.78 9.67
N TYR A 26 -2.33 4.48 9.50
CA TYR A 26 -3.05 3.67 10.47
C TYR A 26 -2.23 2.43 10.77
N GLN A 27 -1.71 2.40 11.99
CA GLN A 27 -0.81 1.35 12.45
C GLN A 27 -1.54 0.00 12.47
N GLY A 28 -1.12 -0.85 11.53
CA GLY A 28 -1.58 -2.22 11.40
C GLY A 28 -0.59 -3.18 12.06
N ARG A 29 0.01 -4.06 11.26
CA ARG A 29 0.89 -5.12 11.75
C ARG A 29 2.23 -4.55 12.18
N GLY A 30 2.45 -4.40 13.48
CA GLY A 30 3.82 -4.31 14.02
C GLY A 30 4.50 -2.95 13.90
N HIS A 31 3.75 -1.88 13.66
CA HIS A 31 4.26 -0.49 13.59
C HIS A 31 5.38 -0.36 12.56
N GLN A 32 5.05 -0.53 11.29
CA GLN A 32 6.03 -0.39 10.22
C GLN A 32 6.03 1.04 9.71
N SER A 33 7.23 1.50 9.42
CA SER A 33 7.50 2.81 8.86
C SER A 33 7.98 2.61 7.43
N VAL A 34 7.70 3.55 6.53
CA VAL A 34 8.30 3.55 5.19
C VAL A 34 9.82 3.60 5.27
N TYR A 35 10.37 4.07 6.40
CA TYR A 35 11.80 4.11 6.69
C TYR A 35 12.42 2.73 7.01
N VAL A 36 11.63 1.65 7.07
CA VAL A 36 12.13 0.27 7.28
C VAL A 36 13.01 -0.20 6.12
N ASP A 37 12.68 0.19 4.88
CA ASP A 37 13.49 -0.06 3.69
C ASP A 37 13.73 1.26 2.93
N LEU A 38 14.84 1.93 3.28
CA LEU A 38 15.22 3.20 2.68
C LEU A 38 15.43 3.12 1.17
N ASP A 39 15.83 1.97 0.63
CA ASP A 39 16.10 1.81 -0.79
C ASP A 39 14.80 1.89 -1.61
N SER A 40 13.74 1.18 -1.18
CA SER A 40 12.44 1.22 -1.86
C SER A 40 11.75 2.56 -1.67
N LEU A 41 11.85 3.15 -0.48
CA LEU A 41 11.36 4.50 -0.23
C LEU A 41 12.06 5.54 -1.11
N ALA A 42 13.38 5.49 -1.23
CA ALA A 42 14.14 6.42 -2.06
C ALA A 42 13.78 6.29 -3.54
N LEU A 43 13.61 5.06 -4.04
CA LEU A 43 13.13 4.81 -5.40
C LEU A 43 11.72 5.36 -5.60
N PHE A 44 10.78 5.04 -4.71
CA PHE A 44 9.39 5.48 -4.84
C PHE A 44 9.28 7.01 -4.82
N THR A 45 9.99 7.64 -3.88
CA THR A 45 10.11 9.10 -3.78
C THR A 45 10.66 9.70 -5.06
N SER A 46 11.69 9.09 -5.66
CA SER A 46 12.28 9.56 -6.91
C SER A 46 11.29 9.47 -8.06
N LEU A 47 10.60 8.34 -8.20
CA LEU A 47 9.61 8.12 -9.25
C LEU A 47 8.46 9.14 -9.16
N ILE A 48 8.04 9.51 -7.94
CA ILE A 48 7.06 10.58 -7.70
C ILE A 48 7.64 11.96 -8.05
N ALA A 49 8.83 12.29 -7.53
CA ALA A 49 9.46 13.59 -7.72
C ALA A 49 9.72 13.92 -9.20
N TYR A 50 10.02 12.90 -10.01
CA TYR A 50 10.22 13.03 -11.46
C TYR A 50 8.94 12.83 -12.29
N GLY A 51 7.78 12.69 -11.66
CA GLY A 51 6.48 12.58 -12.33
C GLY A 51 6.28 11.27 -13.09
N GLN A 52 7.08 10.24 -12.80
CA GLN A 52 6.91 8.90 -13.37
C GLN A 52 5.80 8.12 -12.66
N ILE A 53 5.44 8.54 -11.44
CA ILE A 53 4.23 8.14 -10.73
C ILE A 53 3.40 9.40 -10.51
N GLN A 54 2.22 9.44 -11.13
CA GLN A 54 1.26 10.51 -10.90
C GLN A 54 0.59 10.30 -9.55
N VAL A 55 0.63 11.32 -8.71
CA VAL A 55 0.00 11.32 -7.39
C VAL A 55 -1.11 12.37 -7.39
N GLU A 56 -2.33 11.94 -7.08
CA GLU A 56 -3.47 12.82 -6.87
C GLU A 56 -3.99 12.66 -5.45
N ASN A 57 -4.57 13.73 -4.90
CA ASN A 57 -5.26 13.70 -3.62
C ASN A 57 -6.70 14.18 -3.78
N TYR A 58 -7.58 13.62 -2.96
CA TYR A 58 -9.01 13.86 -3.05
C TYR A 58 -9.56 14.06 -1.65
N ARG A 59 -10.35 15.12 -1.49
CA ARG A 59 -11.11 15.38 -0.27
C ARG A 59 -12.45 14.69 -0.36
N TYR A 60 -12.90 14.13 0.75
CA TYR A 60 -14.22 13.53 0.85
C TYR A 60 -14.91 13.88 2.16
N ASP A 61 -16.24 13.78 2.15
CA ASP A 61 -17.04 13.92 3.36
C ASP A 61 -17.12 12.57 4.05
N TYR A 62 -16.62 12.50 5.28
CA TYR A 62 -16.65 11.28 6.08
C TYR A 62 -18.02 11.10 6.71
N ASP A 63 -18.62 9.95 6.45
CA ASP A 63 -19.94 9.59 6.95
C ASP A 63 -19.81 8.88 8.29
N ASP A 64 -20.11 9.61 9.38
CA ASP A 64 -20.13 9.05 10.74
C ASP A 64 -21.22 8.00 10.94
N ASN A 65 -22.24 7.99 10.07
CA ASN A 65 -23.33 7.03 10.08
C ASN A 65 -23.17 5.93 9.02
N ILE A 66 -21.98 5.77 8.44
CA ILE A 66 -21.71 4.83 7.33
C ILE A 66 -22.16 3.38 7.60
N ARG A 67 -22.23 2.97 8.87
CA ARG A 67 -22.74 1.64 9.26
C ARG A 67 -24.23 1.42 8.93
N LYS A 68 -24.97 2.48 8.60
CA LYS A 68 -26.37 2.42 8.15
C LYS A 68 -26.49 2.44 6.62
N ASP A 69 -25.37 2.60 5.92
CA ASP A 69 -25.32 2.54 4.46
C ASP A 69 -25.36 1.07 4.05
N GLU A 70 -26.52 0.62 3.56
CA GLU A 70 -26.77 -0.80 3.25
C GLU A 70 -25.81 -1.35 2.18
N GLU A 71 -25.42 -0.51 1.22
CA GLU A 71 -24.52 -0.93 0.14
C GLU A 71 -23.07 -1.06 0.64
N ALA A 72 -22.55 -0.05 1.34
CA ALA A 72 -21.21 -0.10 1.90
C ALA A 72 -21.08 -1.24 2.93
N GLU A 73 -22.11 -1.46 3.76
CA GLU A 73 -22.15 -2.55 4.72
C GLU A 73 -22.16 -3.92 4.02
N ARG A 74 -22.99 -4.10 2.98
CA ARG A 74 -23.05 -5.34 2.19
C ARG A 74 -21.69 -5.68 1.59
N ILE A 75 -21.07 -4.73 0.89
CA ILE A 75 -19.75 -4.94 0.26
C ILE A 75 -18.69 -5.28 1.31
N TYR A 76 -18.66 -4.55 2.42
CA TYR A 76 -17.72 -4.83 3.51
C TYR A 76 -17.89 -6.24 4.07
N ARG A 77 -19.13 -6.70 4.26
CA ARG A 77 -19.44 -8.06 4.75
C ARG A 77 -19.04 -9.15 3.75
N GLU A 78 -19.15 -8.90 2.44
CA GLU A 78 -18.73 -9.85 1.40
C GLU A 78 -17.20 -9.98 1.29
N LEU A 79 -16.48 -8.87 1.48
CA LEU A 79 -15.01 -8.85 1.47
C LEU A 79 -14.40 -9.38 2.77
N ALA A 80 -15.08 -9.23 3.92
CA ALA A 80 -14.51 -9.55 5.23
C ALA A 80 -13.98 -11.00 5.37
N PRO A 81 -14.67 -12.06 4.89
CA PRO A 81 -14.18 -13.45 5.00
C PRO A 81 -12.90 -13.73 4.23
N GLN A 82 -12.63 -12.96 3.17
CA GLN A 82 -11.48 -13.12 2.28
C GLN A 82 -10.28 -12.27 2.77
N THR A 83 -10.58 -11.28 3.60
CA THR A 83 -9.61 -10.35 4.18
C THR A 83 -9.38 -10.69 5.65
N ARG A 84 -8.66 -9.81 6.37
CA ARG A 84 -8.61 -9.84 7.84
C ARG A 84 -9.60 -8.88 8.48
N TRP A 85 -10.54 -8.35 7.71
CA TRP A 85 -11.49 -7.37 8.21
C TRP A 85 -12.46 -8.04 9.16
N ARG A 86 -12.75 -7.38 10.27
CA ARG A 86 -13.68 -7.89 11.27
C ARG A 86 -14.99 -7.14 11.15
N VAL A 87 -16.09 -7.88 11.05
CA VAL A 87 -17.45 -7.33 10.94
C VAL A 87 -18.05 -7.15 12.32
N GLY A 88 -18.68 -5.99 12.57
CA GLY A 88 -19.49 -5.73 13.76
C GLY A 88 -18.70 -5.68 15.06
N GLN A 89 -17.38 -5.56 14.98
CA GLN A 89 -16.51 -5.44 16.16
C GLN A 89 -16.40 -3.99 16.67
N GLY A 90 -17.05 -3.02 16.00
CA GLY A 90 -17.05 -1.62 16.43
C GLY A 90 -15.67 -0.96 16.36
N THR A 91 -14.73 -1.53 15.61
CA THR A 91 -13.38 -0.99 15.45
C THR A 91 -13.42 0.38 14.75
N GLN A 92 -12.40 1.22 14.98
CA GLN A 92 -12.28 2.51 14.29
C GLN A 92 -12.01 2.35 12.78
N ILE A 93 -11.33 1.27 12.35
CA ILE A 93 -10.99 1.04 10.94
C ILE A 93 -12.17 0.55 10.08
N GLU A 94 -13.18 -0.07 10.70
CA GLU A 94 -14.39 -0.53 10.01
C GLU A 94 -15.14 0.60 9.28
N PRO A 95 -15.54 1.71 9.93
CA PRO A 95 -16.18 2.81 9.24
C PRO A 95 -15.25 3.53 8.24
N ILE A 96 -13.93 3.51 8.45
CA ILE A 96 -12.96 4.05 7.47
C ILE A 96 -13.01 3.25 6.18
N ARG A 97 -12.95 1.91 6.27
CA ARG A 97 -13.03 1.01 5.10
C ARG A 97 -14.37 1.14 4.39
N MET A 98 -15.47 1.21 5.12
CA MET A 98 -16.79 1.39 4.50
C MET A 98 -16.90 2.75 3.79
N ASN A 99 -16.35 3.82 4.37
CA ASN A 99 -16.27 5.11 3.69
C ASN A 99 -15.42 5.01 2.42
N ALA A 100 -14.29 4.31 2.45
CA ALA A 100 -13.45 4.12 1.27
C ALA A 100 -14.17 3.36 0.14
N LEU A 101 -14.92 2.30 0.49
CA LEU A 101 -15.77 1.56 -0.45
C LEU A 101 -16.83 2.49 -1.08
N LYS A 102 -17.50 3.31 -0.26
CA LYS A 102 -18.49 4.29 -0.73
C LYS A 102 -17.88 5.32 -1.67
N GLN A 103 -16.69 5.85 -1.35
CA GLN A 103 -16.00 6.82 -2.22
C GLN A 103 -15.59 6.22 -3.57
N LEU A 104 -15.30 4.93 -3.61
CA LEU A 104 -14.91 4.23 -4.84
C LEU A 104 -16.07 3.48 -5.51
N ALA A 105 -17.34 3.69 -5.11
CA ALA A 105 -18.48 2.99 -5.68
C ALA A 105 -18.60 3.13 -7.22
N ALA A 106 -18.17 4.28 -7.77
CA ALA A 106 -18.14 4.51 -9.22
C ALA A 106 -17.14 3.62 -9.98
N GLN A 107 -16.20 2.97 -9.28
CA GLN A 107 -15.25 2.02 -9.86
C GLN A 107 -15.85 0.62 -10.06
N GLY A 108 -17.10 0.41 -9.65
CA GLY A 108 -17.80 -0.87 -9.75
C GLY A 108 -17.70 -1.71 -8.48
N MET A 109 -18.03 -2.99 -8.61
CA MET A 109 -18.04 -3.92 -7.47
C MET A 109 -16.62 -4.45 -7.20
N PRO A 110 -16.06 -4.28 -6.00
CA PRO A 110 -14.75 -4.80 -5.68
C PRO A 110 -14.77 -6.31 -5.43
N THR A 111 -13.63 -6.95 -5.67
CA THR A 111 -13.32 -8.34 -5.30
C THR A 111 -12.06 -8.38 -4.44
N TYR A 112 -11.65 -9.56 -3.95
CA TYR A 112 -10.39 -9.71 -3.21
C TYR A 112 -9.40 -10.60 -3.97
N GLN A 113 -8.23 -10.05 -4.29
CA GLN A 113 -7.12 -10.74 -4.95
C GLN A 113 -5.81 -10.41 -4.22
N GLY A 114 -5.72 -10.79 -2.94
CA GLY A 114 -4.63 -10.36 -2.06
C GLY A 114 -4.80 -8.93 -1.53
N GLN A 115 -5.42 -8.05 -2.33
CA GLN A 115 -5.94 -6.74 -1.94
C GLN A 115 -7.37 -6.56 -2.44
N VAL A 116 -8.06 -5.51 -1.97
CA VAL A 116 -9.38 -5.13 -2.51
C VAL A 116 -9.18 -4.56 -3.92
N TYR A 117 -9.75 -5.22 -4.92
CA TYR A 117 -9.48 -4.98 -6.34
C TYR A 117 -10.75 -4.72 -7.14
N TYR A 118 -10.78 -3.61 -7.88
CA TYR A 118 -11.83 -3.21 -8.81
C TYR A 118 -11.43 -3.61 -10.23
N VAL A 119 -12.01 -4.72 -10.71
CA VAL A 119 -11.61 -5.39 -11.96
C VAL A 119 -11.79 -4.48 -13.17
N ASP A 120 -12.91 -3.77 -13.25
CA ASP A 120 -13.27 -2.98 -14.43
C ASP A 120 -12.31 -1.81 -14.68
N THR A 121 -11.70 -1.26 -13.62
CA THR A 121 -10.79 -0.11 -13.71
C THR A 121 -9.33 -0.47 -13.46
N GLY A 122 -9.04 -1.71 -13.05
CA GLY A 122 -7.69 -2.11 -12.67
C GLY A 122 -7.21 -1.37 -11.42
N SER A 123 -8.10 -1.11 -10.45
CA SER A 123 -7.77 -0.30 -9.28
C SER A 123 -7.68 -1.12 -8.01
N ILE A 124 -6.66 -0.86 -7.18
CA ILE A 124 -6.55 -1.43 -5.84
C ILE A 124 -6.96 -0.40 -4.80
N LEU A 125 -7.68 -0.85 -3.76
CA LEU A 125 -7.98 -0.09 -2.55
C LEU A 125 -7.18 -0.64 -1.37
N VAL A 126 -6.47 0.25 -0.70
CA VAL A 126 -5.78 0.00 0.58
C VAL A 126 -6.31 0.94 1.66
N CYS A 127 -6.64 0.36 2.81
CA CYS A 127 -7.03 1.07 4.02
C CYS A 127 -6.14 0.58 5.18
N GLY A 128 -5.06 1.31 5.44
CA GLY A 128 -4.05 0.98 6.45
C GLY A 128 -2.63 1.02 5.92
N GLU A 129 -1.74 0.38 6.66
CA GLU A 129 -0.30 0.27 6.39
C GLU A 129 0.01 -0.48 5.09
N ILE A 130 0.80 0.12 4.20
CA ILE A 130 1.41 -0.52 3.02
C ILE A 130 2.81 0.07 2.77
N LEU A 131 3.82 -0.77 2.60
CA LEU A 131 5.20 -0.32 2.39
C LEU A 131 5.50 -0.05 0.90
N PRO A 132 6.46 0.83 0.57
CA PRO A 132 6.87 1.09 -0.81
C PRO A 132 7.22 -0.18 -1.60
N TYR A 133 7.91 -1.14 -0.98
CA TYR A 133 8.20 -2.43 -1.62
C TYR A 133 6.94 -3.22 -1.95
N GLU A 134 5.94 -3.25 -1.07
CA GLU A 134 4.66 -3.93 -1.33
C GLU A 134 3.90 -3.25 -2.48
N ILE A 135 3.97 -1.92 -2.57
CA ILE A 135 3.42 -1.18 -3.73
C ILE A 135 4.09 -1.62 -5.02
N PHE A 136 5.42 -1.81 -5.03
CA PHE A 136 6.13 -2.30 -6.21
C PHE A 136 5.63 -3.68 -6.61
N GLN A 137 5.51 -4.60 -5.64
CA GLN A 137 4.98 -5.94 -5.89
C GLN A 137 3.57 -5.91 -6.49
N LEU A 138 2.68 -5.02 -6.01
CA LEU A 138 1.33 -4.90 -6.58
C LEU A 138 1.36 -4.52 -8.07
N PHE A 139 2.23 -3.59 -8.46
CA PHE A 139 2.32 -3.15 -9.86
C PHE A 139 3.12 -4.11 -10.76
N THR A 140 3.97 -4.97 -10.19
CA THR A 140 4.74 -5.97 -10.93
C THR A 140 4.01 -7.31 -11.07
N ASP A 141 3.35 -7.77 -10.01
CA ASP A 141 2.75 -9.11 -9.96
C ASP A 141 1.37 -9.15 -10.64
N MET A 142 0.73 -7.99 -10.78
CA MET A 142 -0.60 -7.83 -11.39
C MET A 142 -0.55 -6.77 -12.52
N PRO A 143 -0.23 -7.17 -13.76
CA PRO A 143 -0.15 -6.23 -14.90
C PRO A 143 -1.43 -5.45 -15.17
N GLU A 144 -2.59 -5.99 -14.77
CA GLU A 144 -3.90 -5.36 -14.94
C GLU A 144 -4.14 -4.19 -13.96
N VAL A 145 -3.39 -4.14 -12.85
CA VAL A 145 -3.49 -3.07 -11.87
C VAL A 145 -2.88 -1.81 -12.46
N LYS A 146 -3.70 -0.80 -12.70
CA LYS A 146 -3.34 0.52 -13.25
C LYS A 146 -3.15 1.56 -12.15
N LYS A 147 -3.91 1.46 -11.07
CA LYS A 147 -4.01 2.52 -10.07
C LYS A 147 -4.12 1.96 -8.66
N LEU A 148 -3.44 2.59 -7.71
CA LEU A 148 -3.54 2.29 -6.29
C LEU A 148 -4.21 3.46 -5.58
N TYR A 149 -5.28 3.20 -4.85
CA TYR A 149 -5.91 4.15 -3.93
C TYR A 149 -5.53 3.81 -2.49
N VAL A 150 -4.99 4.79 -1.78
CA VAL A 150 -4.65 4.68 -0.35
C VAL A 150 -5.55 5.62 0.44
N PHE A 151 -6.31 5.04 1.37
CA PHE A 151 -7.15 5.75 2.32
C PHE A 151 -6.45 5.80 3.68
N PRO A 152 -5.78 6.91 3.99
CA PRO A 152 -5.14 7.09 5.27
C PRO A 152 -6.13 7.31 6.43
N TYR A 153 -5.63 7.32 7.67
CA TYR A 153 -6.45 7.69 8.82
C TYR A 153 -7.05 9.10 8.64
N PRO A 154 -8.38 9.26 8.70
CA PRO A 154 -9.04 10.48 8.24
C PRO A 154 -8.86 11.70 9.16
N PHE A 155 -8.42 11.50 10.40
CA PHE A 155 -8.35 12.54 11.44
C PHE A 155 -6.92 13.02 11.72
N GLN A 156 -6.08 13.11 10.69
CA GLN A 156 -4.76 13.74 10.84
C GLN A 156 -4.91 15.21 11.19
N ALA A 157 -4.15 15.66 12.20
CA ALA A 157 -4.33 16.98 12.83
C ALA A 157 -4.18 18.16 11.86
N GLU A 158 -3.47 17.97 10.75
CA GLU A 158 -3.20 19.01 9.76
C GLU A 158 -4.23 19.05 8.61
N TRP A 159 -5.14 18.07 8.51
CA TRP A 159 -6.10 17.98 7.41
C TRP A 159 -7.45 18.61 7.77
N GLU A 160 -7.88 19.61 6.99
CA GLU A 160 -9.20 20.24 7.15
C GLU A 160 -10.36 19.27 6.87
N LYS A 161 -10.15 18.32 5.95
CA LYS A 161 -11.07 17.23 5.62
C LYS A 161 -10.29 15.95 5.39
N PRO A 162 -10.91 14.77 5.59
CA PRO A 162 -10.34 13.49 5.21
C PRO A 162 -9.88 13.47 3.76
N LEU A 163 -8.70 12.92 3.54
CA LEU A 163 -8.06 12.78 2.24
C LEU A 163 -7.88 11.30 1.89
N TYR A 164 -7.92 11.00 0.60
CA TYR A 164 -7.35 9.79 0.04
C TYR A 164 -6.47 10.13 -1.16
N PHE A 165 -5.55 9.24 -1.47
CA PHE A 165 -4.52 9.46 -2.48
C PHE A 165 -4.60 8.39 -3.54
N SER A 166 -4.28 8.74 -4.79
CA SER A 166 -4.09 7.76 -5.85
C SER A 166 -2.68 7.83 -6.41
N PHE A 167 -2.12 6.67 -6.73
CA PHE A 167 -0.82 6.49 -7.34
C PHE A 167 -1.00 5.76 -8.67
N GLU A 168 -0.54 6.38 -9.75
CA GLU A 168 -0.66 5.84 -11.10
C GLU A 168 0.72 5.87 -11.77
N PRO A 169 1.42 4.72 -11.86
CA PRO A 169 2.73 4.64 -12.47
C PRO A 169 2.64 4.63 -13.99
N THR A 170 3.58 5.32 -14.62
CA THR A 170 3.90 5.13 -16.04
C THR A 170 4.53 3.76 -16.29
N GLU A 171 4.52 3.30 -17.54
CA GLU A 171 5.22 2.05 -17.92
C GLU A 171 6.71 2.07 -17.55
N ALA A 172 7.38 3.21 -17.73
CA ALA A 172 8.78 3.36 -17.32
C ALA A 172 8.95 3.21 -15.80
N ALA A 173 8.02 3.73 -14.98
CA ALA A 173 8.06 3.51 -13.54
C ALA A 173 7.84 2.04 -13.19
N ARG A 174 6.96 1.32 -13.90
CA ARG A 174 6.75 -0.13 -13.72
C ARG A 174 8.02 -0.91 -14.00
N GLU A 175 8.73 -0.61 -15.08
CA GLU A 175 10.00 -1.26 -15.38
C GLU A 175 11.05 -1.03 -14.28
N GLU A 176 11.16 0.19 -13.73
CA GLU A 176 12.08 0.47 -12.63
C GLU A 176 11.68 -0.24 -11.33
N MET A 177 10.38 -0.30 -11.02
CA MET A 177 9.87 -1.08 -9.89
C MET A 177 10.15 -2.57 -10.08
N GLN A 178 9.97 -3.12 -11.28
CA GLN A 178 10.27 -4.52 -11.60
C GLN A 178 11.75 -4.84 -11.42
N LYS A 179 12.66 -4.02 -11.97
CA LYS A 179 14.11 -4.17 -11.77
C LYS A 179 14.48 -4.18 -10.29
N TYR A 180 13.83 -3.34 -9.49
CA TYR A 180 14.05 -3.31 -8.05
C TYR A 180 13.61 -4.61 -7.38
N VAL A 181 12.40 -5.09 -7.67
CA VAL A 181 11.84 -6.33 -7.10
C VAL A 181 12.71 -7.54 -7.47
N GLU A 182 13.07 -7.69 -8.75
CA GLU A 182 13.94 -8.76 -9.24
C GLU A 182 15.30 -8.73 -8.54
N ARG A 183 15.92 -7.55 -8.42
CA ARG A 183 17.21 -7.40 -7.71
C ARG A 183 17.11 -7.81 -6.24
N LYS A 184 16.03 -7.45 -5.54
CA LYS A 184 15.82 -7.84 -4.14
C LYS A 184 15.58 -9.34 -4.00
N LEU A 185 14.84 -9.96 -4.91
CA LEU A 185 14.68 -11.42 -4.97
C LEU A 185 16.02 -12.13 -5.18
N ASP A 186 16.84 -11.66 -6.13
CA ASP A 186 18.18 -12.20 -6.38
C ASP A 186 19.10 -12.07 -5.16
N GLU A 187 19.08 -10.90 -4.50
CA GLU A 187 19.83 -10.65 -3.27
C GLU A 187 19.40 -11.63 -2.16
N MET A 188 18.10 -11.81 -1.95
CA MET A 188 17.56 -12.77 -0.98
C MET A 188 17.97 -14.20 -1.33
N CYS A 189 17.86 -14.61 -2.59
CA CYS A 189 18.29 -15.94 -3.04
C CYS A 189 19.79 -16.17 -2.81
N ARG A 190 20.63 -15.16 -3.08
CA ARG A 190 22.07 -15.23 -2.81
C ARG A 190 22.34 -15.41 -1.31
N ILE A 191 21.73 -14.59 -0.47
CA ILE A 191 21.85 -14.68 1.00
C ILE A 191 21.38 -16.06 1.49
N MET A 192 20.26 -16.57 0.96
CA MET A 192 19.76 -17.89 1.32
C MET A 192 20.75 -18.98 0.91
N ARG A 193 21.36 -18.91 -0.28
CA ARG A 193 22.38 -19.88 -0.72
C ARG A 193 23.62 -19.83 0.16
N GLU A 194 24.17 -18.65 0.41
CA GLU A 194 25.34 -18.44 1.29
C GLU A 194 25.07 -18.93 2.72
N LYS A 195 23.87 -18.70 3.25
CA LYS A 195 23.48 -19.16 4.59
C LYS A 195 23.07 -20.64 4.60
N SER A 196 22.59 -21.20 3.49
CA SER A 196 22.16 -22.61 3.40
C SER A 196 23.30 -23.60 3.56
N GLU A 197 24.54 -23.20 3.28
CA GLU A 197 25.75 -23.97 3.59
C GLU A 197 25.93 -24.23 5.10
N GLY A 198 25.16 -23.54 5.97
CA GLY A 198 25.09 -23.79 7.43
C GLY A 198 23.71 -24.21 7.97
N ILE A 199 22.70 -24.47 7.12
CA ILE A 199 21.30 -24.72 7.55
C ILE A 199 20.92 -26.22 7.55
N SER A 200 21.83 -27.12 7.16
CA SER A 200 21.58 -28.57 7.25
C SER A 200 21.34 -29.00 8.71
N GLY A 201 20.07 -29.02 9.14
CA GLY A 201 19.66 -29.39 10.50
C GLY A 201 18.68 -28.44 11.21
N ILE A 202 18.25 -27.32 10.62
CA ILE A 202 17.34 -26.38 11.32
C ILE A 202 15.87 -26.81 11.25
N ILE A 203 15.44 -27.39 10.13
CA ILE A 203 14.10 -27.97 9.99
C ILE A 203 14.27 -29.50 10.14
N PRO A 204 13.60 -30.16 11.12
CA PRO A 204 13.61 -31.61 11.23
C PRO A 204 13.18 -32.23 9.89
N LYS A 205 13.78 -33.34 9.49
CA LYS A 205 13.31 -34.06 8.31
C LYS A 205 11.86 -34.43 8.56
N VAL A 206 11.00 -34.29 7.55
CA VAL A 206 9.56 -34.62 7.64
C VAL A 206 9.36 -36.09 8.05
N GLU A 207 10.36 -36.94 7.84
CA GLU A 207 10.44 -38.33 8.30
C GLU A 207 10.53 -38.49 9.83
N ASP A 208 10.91 -37.44 10.58
CA ASP A 208 10.98 -37.44 12.04
C ASP A 208 9.68 -36.92 12.71
N ILE A 209 8.65 -36.61 11.92
CA ILE A 209 7.37 -36.03 12.38
C ILE A 209 6.22 -37.06 12.36
N PHE A 210 6.46 -38.30 11.92
CA PHE A 210 5.48 -39.39 11.92
C PHE A 210 5.99 -40.67 12.58
#